data_AF-A0A7D4AP08-F1
#
_entry.id   AF-A0A7D4AP08-F1
#
_cell.length_a   1.000
_cell.length_b   1.000
_cell.length_c   1.000
_cell.angle_alpha   90.00
_cell.angle_beta   90.00
_cell.angle_gamma   90.00
#
_symmetry.space_group_name_H-M   'P 1'
#
loop_
_entity.id
_entity.type
_entity.pdbx_description
1 polymer ?
#
loop_
_entity_poly.entity_id
_entity_poly.type
_entity_poly.pdbx_seq_one_letter_code
_entity_poly.pdbx_strand_id
1 'polypeptide(L)'
;MKKAKKTDLPTKEQESPASPGFPIENLHHIEISQEQKLERSLLSGLLLQQTEDLGREKLELKKQRDQEVIELLGGGTTSLGSLKALIASKRQPYAPRFPKSVPFFSEIYRLNGWHHLDPANYIKPAEVATWINELIYNRFSQDVLPTLRIFNPKKSGGGRLYKHFQFLNAEGQAELEQYRDEAITLMQTCSTWYEFRAKLFAVHGVPYQIDLFAV
;
A
#
# COMPACT_ATOMS: atom_id res chain seq x y z
N MET A 1 -11.04 60.45 45.25
CA MET A 1 -11.93 60.76 44.11
C MET A 1 -12.08 59.51 43.24
N LYS A 2 -13.33 59.21 42.87
CA LYS A 2 -13.79 58.33 41.77
C LYS A 2 -13.64 56.81 41.94
N LYS A 3 -14.74 56.24 42.45
CA LYS A 3 -15.25 54.88 42.19
C LYS A 3 -15.61 54.72 40.69
N ALA A 4 -15.37 53.55 40.11
CA ALA A 4 -16.02 53.06 38.89
C ALA A 4 -16.34 51.57 39.13
N LYS A 5 -17.55 51.23 39.60
CA LYS A 5 -18.79 50.97 38.85
C LYS A 5 -18.69 49.74 37.95
N LYS A 6 -19.08 48.63 38.58
CA LYS A 6 -19.40 47.31 38.06
C LYS A 6 -20.42 47.45 36.92
N THR A 7 -20.14 46.83 35.77
CA THR A 7 -21.05 46.77 34.63
C THR A 7 -21.12 45.31 34.20
N ASP A 8 -22.08 44.59 34.77
CA ASP A 8 -22.46 43.24 34.34
C ASP A 8 -23.45 43.41 33.18
N LEU A 9 -23.12 42.87 32.00
CA LEU A 9 -24.04 42.73 30.86
C LEU A 9 -24.16 41.23 30.51
N PRO A 10 -25.36 40.73 30.16
CA PRO A 10 -25.69 39.32 30.24
C PRO A 10 -25.32 38.59 28.95
N THR A 11 -24.55 37.51 29.05
CA THR A 11 -24.34 36.57 27.95
C THR A 11 -25.57 35.68 27.84
N LYS A 12 -26.43 35.96 26.86
CA LYS A 12 -27.49 35.07 26.39
C LYS A 12 -26.86 33.76 25.91
N GLU A 13 -27.13 32.68 26.62
CA GLU A 13 -27.03 31.33 26.06
C GLU A 13 -28.10 31.22 24.96
N GLN A 14 -27.66 30.99 23.73
CA GLN A 14 -28.54 30.70 22.61
C GLN A 14 -29.01 29.25 22.74
N GLU A 15 -30.24 29.07 23.20
CA GLU A 15 -30.97 27.80 23.05
C GLU A 15 -31.12 27.48 21.55
N SER A 16 -30.53 26.35 21.15
CA SER A 16 -30.77 25.72 19.85
C SER A 16 -32.23 25.23 19.80
N PRO A 17 -32.99 25.47 18.73
CA PRO A 17 -34.40 25.12 18.68
C PRO A 17 -34.59 23.62 18.81
N ALA A 18 -35.36 23.22 19.82
CA ALA A 18 -35.80 21.86 20.04
C ALA A 18 -36.47 21.32 18.76
N SER A 19 -35.91 20.25 18.21
CA SER A 19 -36.59 19.43 17.21
C SER A 19 -37.98 19.04 17.75
N PRO A 20 -39.05 19.14 16.96
CA PRO A 20 -40.38 18.76 17.42
C PRO A 20 -40.34 17.27 17.80
N GLY A 21 -40.39 17.01 19.10
CA GLY A 21 -40.52 15.67 19.64
C GLY A 21 -41.77 15.03 19.07
N PHE A 22 -41.63 13.85 18.48
CA PHE A 22 -42.77 13.00 18.18
C PHE A 22 -43.54 12.78 19.50
N PRO A 23 -44.88 12.94 19.52
CA PRO A 23 -45.66 12.71 20.74
C PRO A 23 -45.56 11.22 21.11
N ILE A 24 -44.80 10.90 22.15
CA ILE A 24 -44.89 9.60 22.82
C ILE A 24 -46.03 9.70 23.83
N GLU A 25 -47.25 9.83 23.34
CA GLU A 25 -48.45 9.66 24.17
C GLU A 25 -48.87 8.19 24.11
N ASN A 26 -48.88 7.57 25.30
CA ASN A 26 -49.29 6.20 25.60
C ASN A 26 -48.32 5.06 25.23
N LEU A 27 -47.15 5.03 25.88
CA LEU A 27 -46.55 3.73 26.24
C LEU A 27 -47.28 3.20 27.47
N HIS A 28 -48.37 2.46 27.26
CA HIS A 28 -48.87 1.56 28.31
C HIS A 28 -47.68 0.73 28.80
N HIS A 29 -47.30 0.87 30.08
CA HIS A 29 -46.30 0.00 30.68
C HIS A 29 -46.97 -1.39 30.81
N ILE A 30 -46.84 -2.19 29.75
CA ILE A 30 -47.29 -3.58 29.77
C ILE A 30 -46.43 -4.27 30.83
N GLU A 31 -47.04 -4.68 31.94
CA GLU A 31 -46.36 -5.49 32.95
C GLU A 31 -46.13 -6.88 32.36
N ILE A 32 -44.93 -7.05 31.82
CA ILE A 32 -44.48 -8.29 31.19
C ILE A 32 -44.31 -9.35 32.30
N SER A 33 -44.96 -10.50 32.15
CA SER A 33 -44.80 -11.64 33.08
C SER A 33 -43.33 -12.02 33.23
N GLN A 34 -42.92 -12.55 34.39
CA GLN A 34 -41.52 -12.98 34.58
C GLN A 34 -41.05 -13.96 33.52
N GLU A 35 -41.95 -14.82 33.05
CA GLU A 35 -41.71 -15.77 31.95
C GLU A 35 -41.44 -15.05 30.63
N GLN A 36 -42.25 -14.07 30.26
CA GLN A 36 -42.05 -13.26 29.05
C GLN A 36 -40.78 -12.40 29.11
N LYS A 37 -40.34 -11.98 30.31
CA LYS A 37 -39.04 -11.32 30.51
C LYS A 37 -37.89 -12.29 30.26
N LEU A 38 -38.01 -13.53 30.73
CA LEU A 38 -37.04 -14.59 30.51
C LEU A 38 -36.95 -14.95 29.02
N GLU A 39 -38.10 -15.15 28.35
CA GLU A 39 -38.17 -15.42 26.92
C GLU A 39 -37.49 -14.32 26.10
N ARG A 40 -37.77 -13.05 26.41
CA ARG A 40 -37.11 -11.91 25.75
C ARG A 40 -35.61 -11.88 25.99
N SER A 41 -35.16 -12.20 27.20
CA SER A 41 -33.73 -12.31 27.53
C SER A 41 -33.06 -13.42 26.72
N LEU A 42 -33.69 -14.59 26.65
CA LEU A 42 -33.22 -15.73 25.86
C LEU A 42 -33.17 -15.41 24.37
N LEU A 43 -34.23 -14.83 23.80
CA LEU A 43 -34.28 -14.39 22.41
C LEU A 43 -33.22 -13.33 22.11
N SER A 44 -33.04 -12.36 23.01
CA SER A 44 -31.98 -11.33 22.89
C SER A 44 -30.59 -11.96 22.89
N GLY A 45 -30.33 -12.96 23.75
CA GLY A 45 -29.08 -13.69 23.79
C GLY A 45 -28.83 -14.50 22.52
N LEU A 46 -29.86 -15.18 22.00
CA LEU A 46 -29.77 -15.93 20.75
C LEU A 46 -29.48 -15.03 19.54
N LEU A 47 -30.16 -13.88 19.45
CA LEU A 47 -29.91 -12.89 18.40
C LEU A 47 -28.47 -12.37 18.47
N LEU A 48 -27.96 -12.07 19.67
CA LEU A 48 -26.58 -11.64 19.86
C LEU A 48 -25.60 -12.73 19.39
N GLN A 49 -25.81 -13.97 19.81
CA GLN A 49 -24.98 -15.10 19.39
C GLN A 49 -25.00 -15.29 17.86
N GLN A 50 -26.18 -15.25 17.23
CA GLN A 50 -26.29 -15.33 15.77
C GLN A 50 -25.54 -14.19 15.06
N THR A 51 -25.61 -12.96 15.60
CA THR A 51 -24.87 -11.83 15.02
C THR A 51 -23.35 -12.01 15.15
N GLU A 52 -22.87 -12.56 16.26
CA GLU A 52 -21.46 -12.89 16.45
C GLU A 52 -21.01 -14.01 15.50
N ASP A 53 -21.82 -15.07 15.36
CA ASP A 53 -21.53 -16.22 14.50
C ASP A 53 -21.46 -15.80 13.03
N LEU A 54 -22.42 -15.00 12.54
CA LEU A 54 -22.39 -14.41 11.19
C LEU A 54 -21.15 -13.51 10.99
N GLY A 55 -20.72 -12.81 12.04
CA GLY A 55 -19.49 -12.02 12.04
C GLY A 55 -18.24 -12.88 11.90
N ARG A 56 -18.17 -14.00 12.63
CA ARG A 56 -17.08 -14.99 12.56
C ARG A 56 -17.00 -15.63 11.18
N GLU A 57 -18.13 -16.07 10.64
CA GLU A 57 -18.22 -16.69 9.31
C GLU A 57 -17.72 -15.73 8.21
N LYS A 58 -18.19 -14.47 8.22
CA LYS A 58 -17.71 -13.45 7.28
C LYS A 58 -16.20 -13.21 7.38
N LEU A 59 -15.64 -13.26 8.59
CA LEU A 59 -14.22 -13.10 8.79
C LEU A 59 -13.43 -14.29 8.23
N GLU A 60 -13.92 -15.52 8.43
CA GLU A 60 -13.32 -16.75 7.91
C GLU A 60 -13.33 -16.77 6.38
N LEU A 61 -14.46 -16.45 5.75
CA LEU A 61 -14.57 -16.33 4.30
C LEU A 61 -13.59 -15.30 3.74
N LYS A 62 -13.42 -14.16 4.43
CA LYS A 62 -12.44 -13.14 4.04
C LYS A 62 -11.00 -13.67 4.11
N LYS A 63 -10.66 -14.43 5.15
CA LYS A 63 -9.32 -15.05 5.29
C LYS A 63 -9.08 -16.08 4.20
N GLN A 64 -10.06 -16.94 3.91
CA GLN A 64 -9.99 -17.92 2.83
C GLN A 64 -9.75 -17.23 1.49
N ARG A 65 -10.56 -16.22 1.16
CA ARG A 65 -10.41 -15.44 -0.07
C ARG A 65 -9.06 -14.73 -0.20
N ASP A 66 -8.52 -14.23 0.91
CA ASP A 66 -7.20 -13.59 0.91
C ASP A 66 -6.07 -14.64 0.75
N GLN A 67 -6.27 -15.89 1.15
CA GLN A 67 -5.31 -17.00 1.01
C GLN A 67 -5.44 -17.78 -0.31
N GLU A 68 -6.57 -17.64 -1.01
CA GLU A 68 -6.79 -18.27 -2.31
C GLU A 68 -5.68 -17.88 -3.29
N VAL A 69 -5.04 -18.91 -3.83
CA VAL A 69 -4.03 -18.80 -4.88
C VAL A 69 -4.75 -18.97 -6.22
N ILE A 70 -4.75 -17.93 -7.03
CA ILE A 70 -5.35 -17.89 -8.36
C ILE A 70 -4.26 -18.24 -9.36
N GLU A 71 -4.50 -19.28 -10.15
CA GLU A 71 -3.66 -19.62 -11.29
C GLU A 71 -4.02 -18.73 -12.49
N LEU A 72 -3.01 -18.08 -13.06
CA LEU A 72 -3.15 -17.26 -14.25
C LEU A 72 -3.01 -18.15 -15.50
N LEU A 73 -3.65 -17.74 -16.60
CA LEU A 73 -3.57 -18.42 -17.89
C LEU A 73 -2.12 -18.61 -18.40
N GLY A 74 -1.18 -17.79 -17.92
CA GLY A 74 0.25 -17.87 -18.23
C GLY A 74 1.07 -18.79 -17.30
N GLY A 75 0.43 -19.58 -16.43
CA GLY A 75 1.09 -20.51 -15.51
C GLY A 75 1.70 -19.89 -14.25
N GLY A 76 1.49 -18.59 -14.02
CA GLY A 76 1.86 -17.91 -12.78
C GLY A 76 0.78 -18.07 -11.71
N THR A 77 1.16 -18.01 -10.44
CA THR A 77 0.22 -17.97 -9.31
C THR A 77 0.17 -16.57 -8.71
N THR A 78 -1.02 -16.11 -8.32
CA THR A 78 -1.20 -14.87 -7.55
C THR A 78 -2.13 -15.07 -6.37
N SER A 79 -1.95 -14.30 -5.30
CA SER A 79 -2.81 -14.29 -4.12
C SER A 79 -3.16 -12.86 -3.74
N LEU A 80 -4.44 -12.62 -3.44
CA LEU A 80 -4.91 -11.31 -3.01
C LEU A 80 -4.29 -10.87 -1.68
N GLY A 81 -3.99 -11.82 -0.79
CA GLY A 81 -3.31 -11.58 0.48
C GLY A 81 -1.89 -11.05 0.28
N SER A 82 -1.12 -11.65 -0.65
CA SER A 82 0.24 -11.21 -0.97
C SER A 82 0.27 -9.76 -1.48
N LEU A 83 -0.68 -9.40 -2.33
CA LEU A 83 -0.80 -8.03 -2.86
C LEU A 83 -1.15 -7.01 -1.77
N LYS A 84 -2.15 -7.34 -0.93
CA LYS A 84 -2.56 -6.46 0.19
C LYS A 84 -1.47 -6.32 1.25
N ALA A 85 -0.66 -7.36 1.44
CA ALA A 85 0.43 -7.30 2.39
C ALA A 85 1.40 -6.17 2.01
N LEU A 86 1.85 -6.13 0.75
CA LEU A 86 2.93 -5.22 0.32
C LEU A 86 2.49 -3.80 -0.02
N ILE A 87 1.22 -3.58 -0.36
CA ILE A 87 0.72 -2.26 -0.77
C ILE A 87 0.16 -1.49 0.43
N ALA A 88 0.67 -0.29 0.66
CA ALA A 88 0.17 0.59 1.70
C ALA A 88 -1.10 1.32 1.23
N SER A 89 -2.14 1.33 2.08
CA SER A 89 -3.39 2.07 1.82
C SER A 89 -3.19 3.59 1.74
N LYS A 90 -2.15 4.11 2.39
CA LYS A 90 -1.79 5.52 2.42
C LYS A 90 -0.35 5.70 1.91
N ARG A 91 -0.12 6.82 1.22
CA ARG A 91 1.21 7.23 0.78
C ARG A 91 2.12 7.45 1.99
N GLN A 92 3.27 6.81 1.98
CA GLN A 92 4.33 6.95 2.97
C GLN A 92 5.13 8.25 2.75
N PRO A 93 5.76 8.81 3.80
CA PRO A 93 6.66 9.94 3.65
C PRO A 93 7.82 9.60 2.70
N TYR A 94 8.37 10.63 2.06
CA TYR A 94 9.48 10.44 1.13
C TYR A 94 10.76 10.09 1.89
N ALA A 95 11.22 8.84 1.74
CA ALA A 95 12.53 8.37 2.17
C ALA A 95 13.28 7.81 0.96
N PRO A 96 14.44 8.37 0.56
CA PRO A 96 15.14 7.96 -0.64
C PRO A 96 15.71 6.55 -0.49
N ARG A 97 15.22 5.59 -1.29
CA ARG A 97 15.70 4.19 -1.29
C ARG A 97 16.92 3.95 -2.18
N PHE A 98 17.28 4.94 -2.99
CA PHE A 98 18.50 4.94 -3.80
C PHE A 98 19.31 6.21 -3.47
N PRO A 99 19.84 6.33 -2.24
CA PRO A 99 20.68 7.47 -1.88
C PRO A 99 22.00 7.42 -2.66
N LYS A 100 22.65 8.57 -2.82
CA LYS A 100 23.94 8.69 -3.54
C LYS A 100 25.06 7.87 -2.90
N SER A 101 24.94 7.53 -1.61
CA SER A 101 25.89 6.72 -0.87
C SER A 101 25.86 5.23 -1.25
N VAL A 102 24.75 4.75 -1.82
CA VAL A 102 24.60 3.36 -2.25
C VAL A 102 25.02 3.25 -3.72
N PRO A 103 25.96 2.35 -4.07
CA PRO A 103 26.56 2.30 -5.41
C PRO A 103 25.66 1.66 -6.48
N PHE A 104 24.34 1.85 -6.41
CA PHE A 104 23.41 1.29 -7.39
C PHE A 104 23.60 1.93 -8.78
N PHE A 105 23.53 3.26 -8.86
CA PHE A 105 23.66 3.96 -10.14
C PHE A 105 25.09 3.96 -10.68
N SER A 106 26.10 3.97 -9.81
CA SER A 106 27.50 3.90 -10.23
C SER A 106 27.81 2.58 -10.92
N GLU A 107 27.31 1.46 -10.40
CA GLU A 107 27.50 0.14 -11.03
C GLU A 107 26.81 0.06 -12.40
N ILE A 108 25.58 0.59 -12.53
CA ILE A 108 24.90 0.67 -13.83
C ILE A 108 25.74 1.45 -14.84
N TYR A 109 26.28 2.61 -14.43
CA TYR A 109 27.07 3.47 -15.31
C TYR A 109 28.40 2.80 -15.70
N ARG A 110 29.05 2.11 -14.75
CA ARG A 110 30.27 1.34 -14.97
C ARG A 110 30.04 0.26 -16.03
N LEU A 111 29.00 -0.56 -15.87
CA LEU A 111 28.70 -1.68 -16.76
C LEU A 111 28.25 -1.25 -18.16
N ASN A 112 27.73 -0.02 -18.31
CA ASN A 112 27.35 0.56 -19.60
C ASN A 112 28.45 1.43 -20.23
N GLY A 113 29.62 1.57 -19.60
CA GLY A 113 30.72 2.38 -20.13
C GLY A 113 30.44 3.88 -20.20
N TRP A 114 29.50 4.39 -19.38
CA TRP A 114 29.07 5.80 -19.41
C TRP A 114 30.01 6.72 -18.63
N HIS A 115 31.30 6.72 -18.98
CA HIS A 115 32.33 7.51 -18.29
C HIS A 115 32.13 9.04 -18.37
N HIS A 116 31.35 9.50 -19.34
CA HIS A 116 31.06 10.93 -19.55
C HIS A 116 29.86 11.43 -18.74
N LEU A 117 29.12 10.55 -18.06
CA LEU A 117 27.94 10.92 -17.27
C LEU A 117 28.24 10.75 -15.78
N ASP A 118 27.75 11.68 -14.96
CA ASP A 118 27.89 11.59 -13.51
C ASP A 118 26.70 10.81 -12.88
N PRO A 119 26.95 9.66 -12.21
CA PRO A 119 25.93 8.90 -11.50
C PRO A 119 25.35 9.64 -10.28
N ALA A 120 25.96 10.74 -9.80
CA ALA A 120 25.42 11.57 -8.72
C ALA A 120 24.38 12.62 -9.19
N ASN A 121 24.22 12.80 -10.50
CA ASN A 121 23.25 13.74 -11.09
C ASN A 121 21.81 13.39 -10.72
N TYR A 122 20.92 14.39 -10.59
CA TYR A 122 19.51 14.10 -10.32
C TYR A 122 18.81 13.47 -11.53
N ILE A 123 19.12 13.98 -12.72
CA ILE A 123 18.55 13.49 -13.98
C ILE A 123 19.40 12.30 -14.46
N LYS A 124 18.72 11.20 -14.75
CA LYS A 124 19.30 9.96 -15.26
C LYS A 124 18.85 9.74 -16.71
N PRO A 125 19.63 9.01 -17.52
CA PRO A 125 19.16 8.51 -18.81
C PRO A 125 17.81 7.79 -18.66
N ALA A 126 16.96 7.89 -19.69
CA ALA A 126 15.59 7.37 -19.63
C ALA A 126 15.56 5.83 -19.47
N GLU A 127 16.57 5.17 -20.02
CA GLU A 127 16.81 3.72 -19.98
C GLU A 127 16.91 3.21 -18.54
N VAL A 128 17.50 4.00 -17.64
CA VAL A 128 17.65 3.64 -16.23
C VAL A 128 16.28 3.46 -15.56
N ALA A 129 15.28 4.25 -15.94
CA ALA A 129 13.94 4.11 -15.39
C ALA A 129 13.26 2.81 -15.84
N THR A 130 13.55 2.33 -17.05
CA THR A 130 13.10 1.04 -17.56
C THR A 130 13.79 -0.09 -16.81
N TRP A 131 15.11 -0.02 -16.66
CA TRP A 131 15.88 -1.02 -15.93
C TRP A 131 15.46 -1.12 -14.46
N ILE A 132 15.17 -0.03 -13.76
CA ILE A 132 14.66 -0.12 -12.38
C ILE A 132 13.35 -0.95 -12.32
N ASN A 133 12.48 -0.84 -13.33
CA ASN A 133 11.29 -1.69 -13.37
C ASN A 133 11.66 -3.17 -13.58
N GLU A 134 12.59 -3.47 -14.48
CA GLU A 134 13.05 -4.83 -14.77
C GLU A 134 13.80 -5.47 -13.59
N LEU A 135 14.74 -4.74 -13.00
CA LEU A 135 15.67 -5.24 -11.99
C LEU A 135 15.04 -5.33 -10.60
N ILE A 136 14.07 -4.46 -10.30
CA ILE A 136 13.50 -4.33 -8.95
C ILE A 136 12.01 -4.62 -8.97
N TYR A 137 11.21 -3.84 -9.72
CA TYR A 137 9.75 -3.94 -9.59
C TYR A 137 9.16 -5.22 -10.20
N ASN A 138 9.79 -5.80 -11.22
CA ASN A 138 9.37 -7.07 -11.83
C ASN A 138 9.76 -8.29 -10.99
N ARG A 139 10.55 -8.11 -9.91
CA ARG A 139 10.88 -9.17 -8.96
C ARG A 139 9.80 -9.38 -7.90
N PHE A 140 8.95 -8.37 -7.69
CA PHE A 140 7.74 -8.53 -6.89
C PHE A 140 6.72 -9.39 -7.64
N SER A 141 5.68 -9.83 -6.93
CA SER A 141 4.52 -10.49 -7.51
C SER A 141 3.98 -9.67 -8.70
N GLN A 142 3.55 -10.36 -9.77
CA GLN A 142 3.20 -9.73 -11.06
C GLN A 142 2.15 -8.61 -10.94
N ASP A 143 1.30 -8.65 -9.90
CA ASP A 143 0.23 -7.69 -9.65
C ASP A 143 0.68 -6.41 -8.95
N VAL A 144 1.87 -6.39 -8.32
CA VAL A 144 2.37 -5.25 -7.53
C VAL A 144 2.62 -4.05 -8.44
N LEU A 145 3.37 -4.22 -9.53
CA LEU A 145 3.71 -3.11 -10.42
C LEU A 145 2.48 -2.50 -11.13
N PRO A 146 1.53 -3.27 -11.70
CA PRO A 146 0.27 -2.74 -12.21
C PRO A 146 -0.52 -1.96 -11.15
N THR A 147 -0.62 -2.50 -9.94
CA THR A 147 -1.31 -1.86 -8.82
C THR A 147 -0.66 -0.53 -8.44
N LEU A 148 0.67 -0.49 -8.35
CA LEU A 148 1.44 0.75 -8.11
C LEU A 148 1.23 1.80 -9.21
N ARG A 149 1.00 1.39 -10.46
CA ARG A 149 0.70 2.29 -11.58
C ARG A 149 -0.71 2.87 -11.50
N ILE A 150 -1.67 2.13 -10.97
CA ILE A 150 -3.03 2.61 -10.70
C ILE A 150 -3.00 3.65 -9.58
N PHE A 151 -2.30 3.37 -8.47
CA PHE A 151 -2.17 4.31 -7.35
C PHE A 151 -1.33 5.56 -7.67
N ASN A 152 -0.39 5.44 -8.61
CA ASN A 152 0.48 6.53 -9.03
C ASN A 152 0.40 6.74 -10.56
N PRO A 153 -0.71 7.34 -11.03
CA PRO A 153 -0.94 7.57 -12.46
C PRO A 153 0.06 8.58 -13.03
N LYS A 154 0.27 8.52 -14.34
CA LYS A 154 1.06 9.52 -15.05
C LYS A 154 0.26 10.81 -15.19
N LYS A 155 0.91 11.96 -15.07
CA LYS A 155 0.30 13.28 -15.34
C LYS A 155 0.17 13.51 -16.87
N SER A 156 -0.71 14.41 -17.29
CA SER A 156 -0.94 14.70 -18.73
C SER A 156 0.32 15.17 -19.48
N GLY A 157 1.25 15.83 -18.77
CA GLY A 157 2.55 16.25 -19.30
C GLY A 157 3.70 15.23 -19.14
N GLY A 158 3.39 13.97 -18.84
CA GLY A 158 4.38 12.91 -18.66
C GLY A 158 5.01 12.85 -17.27
N GLY A 159 5.55 11.68 -16.89
CA GLY A 159 6.07 11.45 -15.54
C GLY A 159 4.99 11.24 -14.49
N ARG A 160 5.40 11.07 -13.23
CA ARG A 160 4.52 10.79 -12.08
C ARG A 160 4.76 11.80 -10.97
N LEU A 161 3.70 12.14 -10.23
CA LEU A 161 3.79 13.09 -9.13
C LEU A 161 4.60 12.54 -7.96
N TYR A 162 4.42 11.25 -7.66
CA TYR A 162 5.09 10.56 -6.57
C TYR A 162 5.99 9.43 -7.08
N LYS A 163 6.74 8.81 -6.16
CA LYS A 163 7.58 7.64 -6.45
C LYS A 163 6.86 6.36 -6.03
N HIS A 164 7.03 5.27 -6.77
CA HIS A 164 6.34 4.02 -6.51
C HIS A 164 6.62 3.44 -5.12
N PHE A 165 7.85 3.55 -4.61
CA PHE A 165 8.20 3.07 -3.26
C PHE A 165 7.39 3.72 -2.12
N GLN A 166 6.80 4.91 -2.34
CA GLN A 166 5.97 5.57 -1.33
C GLN A 166 4.61 4.87 -1.14
N PHE A 167 4.22 3.97 -2.04
CA PHE A 167 2.97 3.20 -1.93
C PHE A 167 3.20 1.76 -1.47
N LEU A 168 4.45 1.40 -1.17
CA LEU A 168 4.78 0.14 -0.52
C LEU A 168 4.68 0.31 1.00
N ASN A 169 4.26 -0.75 1.69
CA ASN A 169 4.33 -0.86 3.15
C ASN A 169 5.79 -1.00 3.63
N ALA A 170 6.01 -1.14 4.93
CA ALA A 170 7.36 -1.29 5.48
C ALA A 170 8.09 -2.53 4.95
N GLU A 171 7.38 -3.65 4.80
CA GLU A 171 7.94 -4.92 4.31
C GLU A 171 8.35 -4.82 2.83
N GLY A 172 7.48 -4.31 1.97
CA GLY A 172 7.77 -4.10 0.56
C GLY A 172 8.85 -3.05 0.32
N GLN A 173 9.00 -2.07 1.23
CA GLN A 173 10.16 -1.18 1.21
C GLN A 173 11.45 -1.92 1.58
N ALA A 174 11.43 -2.85 2.54
CA ALA A 174 12.59 -3.66 2.90
C ALA A 174 12.96 -4.64 1.77
N GLU A 175 11.98 -5.31 1.15
CA GLU A 175 12.20 -6.16 -0.03
C GLU A 175 12.81 -5.37 -1.20
N LEU A 176 12.34 -4.15 -1.44
CA LEU A 176 12.91 -3.27 -2.46
C LEU A 176 14.40 -2.99 -2.21
N GLU A 177 14.79 -2.79 -0.95
CA GLU A 177 16.18 -2.57 -0.56
C GLU A 177 17.01 -3.84 -0.70
N GLN A 178 16.46 -4.99 -0.32
CA GLN A 178 17.10 -6.28 -0.54
C GLN A 178 17.35 -6.52 -2.03
N TYR A 179 16.36 -6.29 -2.90
CA TYR A 179 16.52 -6.48 -4.34
C TYR A 179 17.56 -5.54 -4.95
N ARG A 180 17.64 -4.30 -4.43
CA ARG A 180 18.67 -3.33 -4.81
C ARG A 180 20.05 -3.86 -4.43
N ASP A 181 20.22 -4.34 -3.21
CA ASP A 181 21.52 -4.75 -2.69
C ASP A 181 22.02 -6.03 -3.37
N GLU A 182 21.13 -7.00 -3.60
CA GLU A 182 21.42 -8.20 -4.40
C GLU A 182 21.83 -7.84 -5.84
N ALA A 183 21.12 -6.91 -6.47
CA ALA A 183 21.47 -6.43 -7.80
C ALA A 183 22.87 -5.77 -7.80
N ILE A 184 23.22 -4.99 -6.78
CA ILE A 184 24.56 -4.39 -6.63
C ILE A 184 25.62 -5.48 -6.52
N THR A 185 25.44 -6.44 -5.63
CA THR A 185 26.38 -7.55 -5.46
C THR A 185 26.58 -8.30 -6.77
N LEU A 186 25.50 -8.57 -7.52
CA LEU A 186 25.62 -9.23 -8.81
C LEU A 186 26.33 -8.36 -9.85
N MET A 187 26.01 -7.06 -9.93
CA MET A 187 26.68 -6.11 -10.82
C MET A 187 28.19 -6.08 -10.59
N GLN A 188 28.63 -6.09 -9.32
CA GLN A 188 30.05 -6.10 -8.95
C GLN A 188 30.82 -7.32 -9.46
N THR A 189 30.15 -8.47 -9.63
CA THR A 189 30.77 -9.68 -10.20
C THR A 189 30.86 -9.68 -11.73
N CYS A 190 30.22 -8.72 -12.39
CA CYS A 190 30.09 -8.67 -13.84
C CYS A 190 30.98 -7.58 -14.46
N SER A 191 31.41 -7.82 -15.69
CA SER A 191 32.20 -6.83 -16.46
C SER A 191 31.36 -6.06 -17.46
N THR A 192 30.28 -6.65 -17.97
CA THR A 192 29.41 -6.04 -18.97
C THR A 192 27.96 -6.01 -18.51
N TRP A 193 27.18 -5.03 -19.01
CA TRP A 193 25.74 -4.95 -18.73
C TRP A 193 24.97 -6.17 -19.22
N TYR A 194 25.38 -6.73 -20.36
CA TYR A 194 24.79 -7.94 -20.94
C TYR A 194 24.96 -9.14 -20.00
N GLU A 195 26.18 -9.39 -19.52
CA GLU A 195 26.49 -10.48 -18.59
C GLU A 195 25.68 -10.36 -17.30
N PHE A 196 25.57 -9.15 -16.74
CA PHE A 196 24.78 -8.89 -15.55
C PHE A 196 23.31 -9.28 -15.76
N ARG A 197 22.68 -8.81 -16.85
CA ARG A 197 21.26 -9.11 -17.12
C ARG A 197 21.03 -10.60 -17.36
N ALA A 198 21.94 -11.27 -18.06
CA ALA A 198 21.86 -12.72 -18.28
C ALA A 198 21.94 -13.50 -16.94
N LYS A 199 22.87 -13.15 -16.06
CA LYS A 199 22.97 -13.75 -14.72
C LYS A 199 21.75 -13.44 -13.85
N LEU A 200 21.25 -12.21 -13.88
CA LEU A 200 20.07 -11.83 -13.11
C LEU A 200 18.82 -12.59 -13.56
N PHE A 201 18.65 -12.78 -14.87
CA PHE A 201 17.60 -13.63 -15.42
C PHE A 201 17.75 -15.08 -14.95
N ALA A 202 18.96 -15.64 -14.97
CA ALA A 202 19.19 -17.01 -14.53
C ALA A 202 18.86 -17.22 -13.04
N VAL A 203 19.11 -16.21 -12.19
CA VAL A 203 18.88 -16.31 -10.74
C VAL A 203 17.42 -16.02 -10.36
N HIS A 204 16.79 -15.01 -10.97
CA HIS A 204 15.49 -14.49 -10.53
C HIS A 204 14.37 -14.60 -11.57
N GLY A 205 14.65 -15.08 -12.78
CA GLY A 205 13.64 -15.23 -13.84
C GLY A 205 13.06 -13.91 -14.36
N VAL A 206 13.75 -12.78 -14.15
CA VAL A 206 13.27 -11.46 -14.60
C VAL A 206 13.23 -11.35 -16.12
N PRO A 207 12.19 -10.75 -16.72
CA PRO A 207 12.06 -10.71 -18.17
C PRO A 207 13.26 -9.97 -18.79
N TYR A 208 14.05 -10.71 -19.56
CA TYR A 208 15.23 -10.20 -20.25
C TYR A 208 15.16 -10.56 -21.74
N GLN A 209 15.14 -9.54 -22.59
CA GLN A 209 15.29 -9.75 -24.02
C GLN A 209 16.78 -9.85 -24.36
N ILE A 210 17.17 -11.04 -24.82
CA ILE A 210 18.50 -11.28 -25.39
C ILE A 210 18.66 -10.42 -26.63
N ASP A 211 19.73 -9.64 -26.67
CA ASP A 211 20.11 -8.89 -27.86
C ASP A 211 20.85 -9.83 -28.80
N LEU A 212 20.22 -10.17 -29.94
CA LEU A 212 20.77 -11.13 -30.90
C LEU A 212 22.06 -10.63 -31.56
N PHE A 213 22.35 -9.33 -31.47
CA PHE A 213 23.47 -8.69 -32.15
C PHE A 213 24.56 -8.17 -31.19
N ALA A 214 24.46 -8.50 -29.90
CA ALA A 214 25.51 -8.19 -28.93
C ALA A 214 26.64 -9.22 -29.03
N VAL A 215 27.49 -9.08 -30.05
CA VAL A 215 28.78 -9.78 -30.20
C VAL A 215 29.90 -8.76 -30.27
#